data_AF-A0A3G2R554-F1
#
_entry.id   AF-A0A3G2R554-F1
#
_cell.length_a   1.000
_cell.length_b   1.000
_cell.length_c   1.000
_cell.angle_alpha   90.00
_cell.angle_beta   90.00
_cell.angle_gamma   90.00
#
_symmetry.space_group_name_H-M   'P 1'
#
loop_
_entity.id
_entity.type
_entity.pdbx_description
1 polymer ?
#
loop_
_entity_poly.entity_id
_entity_poly.type
_entity_poly.pdbx_seq_one_letter_code
_entity_poly.pdbx_strand_id
1 'polypeptide(L)'
;MNKKELLKAKVLKQQEIVNGARAAGRGLTAEEQAEFDTLQREIDALKAEIAKDEGNTQTLTETERAIQAERQRVSEVIALCRDFEEDPSEYIRSGVTVDQVRAKILEKLKAERKPSPAPVPDVRIEKEEVDKFRAAASDAILLRGGIKLDKPADGAKDLRGMKLRDLAIECLSRAGRPNAHRLDNDTLFREALSPDSQFASILSNAVNKTMATAYNAARPTYQVWTGRGSNPDFKAATHYQISEAGELVKMTQSGEFKFDEMTDQGVSKAVATFGREFGMTRQALINDDIGILTRVPEAYVRAASRGINKLVYQMLGSNPAIYDGIALFHANHKNLASSGGAIATATVSAGRAAMRKQKNLRGKETLNIGPAFLIVPASLETQAQQFIVSIADPTGANSNVANVFRNSLVIVADAELDDYSETSWYLAASPADIDTIEVTYLNGNDMPILESQVGFDFLGIKWRIYIDYGVTVLDYRGLYKNPGA
;
A
#
# COMPACT_ATOMS: atom_id res chain seq x y z
N MET A 1 55.48 -76.86 27.77
CA MET A 1 56.13 -75.66 28.34
C MET A 1 56.30 -74.64 27.24
N ASN A 2 55.92 -73.39 27.49
CA ASN A 2 56.08 -72.30 26.52
C ASN A 2 57.57 -72.10 26.21
N LYS A 3 57.97 -71.78 24.97
CA LYS A 3 59.39 -71.58 24.59
C LYS A 3 60.06 -70.54 25.49
N LYS A 4 59.32 -69.52 25.94
CA LYS A 4 59.77 -68.51 26.92
C LYS A 4 59.99 -69.06 28.34
N GLU A 5 59.22 -70.07 28.76
CA GLU A 5 59.38 -70.74 30.05
C GLU A 5 60.58 -71.70 30.03
N LEU A 6 60.79 -72.42 28.92
CA LEU A 6 61.97 -73.25 28.69
C LEU A 6 63.26 -72.42 28.68
N LEU A 7 63.23 -71.24 28.05
CA LEU A 7 64.33 -70.28 28.09
C LEU A 7 64.65 -69.85 29.54
N LYS A 8 63.62 -69.45 30.31
CA LYS A 8 63.79 -69.07 31.72
C LYS A 8 64.37 -70.21 32.57
N ALA A 9 63.89 -71.44 32.39
CA ALA A 9 64.39 -72.60 33.13
C ALA A 9 65.85 -72.93 32.81
N LYS A 10 66.28 -72.81 31.54
CA LYS A 10 67.68 -73.04 31.15
C LYS A 10 68.62 -71.94 31.63
N VAL A 11 68.20 -70.68 31.59
CA VAL A 11 68.96 -69.55 32.17
C VAL A 11 69.10 -69.72 33.70
N LEU A 12 68.05 -70.18 34.37
CA LEU A 12 68.08 -70.44 35.81
C LEU A 12 69.09 -71.55 36.17
N LYS A 13 69.06 -72.68 35.44
CA LYS A 13 70.06 -73.76 35.61
C LYS A 13 71.48 -73.29 35.36
N GLN A 14 71.68 -72.46 34.33
CA GLN A 14 72.99 -71.87 34.04
C GLN A 14 73.48 -70.98 35.19
N GLN A 15 72.59 -70.18 35.79
CA GLN A 15 72.90 -69.37 36.97
C GLN A 15 73.19 -70.21 38.22
N GLU A 16 72.49 -71.33 38.42
CA GLU A 16 72.74 -72.25 39.54
C GLU A 16 74.13 -72.87 39.47
N ILE A 17 74.61 -73.25 38.28
CA ILE A 17 75.97 -73.78 38.08
C ILE A 17 77.01 -72.72 38.46
N VAL A 18 76.85 -71.48 37.99
CA VAL A 18 77.76 -70.37 38.32
C VAL A 18 77.72 -70.01 39.81
N ASN A 19 76.52 -69.98 40.40
CA ASN A 19 76.35 -69.66 41.81
C ASN A 19 76.89 -70.77 42.72
N GLY A 20 76.75 -72.04 42.33
CA GLY A 20 77.33 -73.19 43.03
C GLY A 20 78.86 -73.16 43.04
N ALA A 21 79.48 -72.86 41.89
CA ALA A 21 80.93 -72.68 41.81
C ALA A 21 81.42 -71.50 42.68
N ARG A 22 80.68 -70.36 42.64
CA ARG A 22 81.00 -69.16 43.41
C ARG A 22 80.85 -69.36 44.93
N ALA A 23 79.84 -70.09 45.37
CA ALA A 23 79.62 -70.40 46.79
C ALA A 23 80.73 -71.31 47.37
N ALA A 24 81.34 -72.14 46.53
CA ALA A 24 82.49 -72.97 46.90
C ALA A 24 83.85 -72.25 46.76
N GLY A 25 83.86 -70.95 46.40
CA GLY A 25 85.08 -70.15 46.28
C GLY A 25 86.05 -70.62 45.18
N ARG A 26 85.60 -71.44 44.23
CA ARG A 26 86.39 -72.04 43.15
C ARG A 26 85.94 -71.56 41.77
N GLY A 27 86.83 -71.65 40.79
CA GLY A 27 86.45 -71.53 39.37
C GLY A 27 85.65 -72.76 38.92
N LEU A 28 84.89 -72.62 37.83
CA LEU A 28 84.16 -73.74 37.24
C LEU A 28 85.14 -74.86 36.82
N THR A 29 84.80 -76.11 37.12
CA THR A 29 85.58 -77.26 36.62
C THR A 29 85.36 -77.43 35.11
N ALA A 30 86.25 -78.17 34.45
CA ALA A 30 86.17 -78.40 33.00
C ALA A 30 84.82 -79.00 32.56
N GLU A 31 84.21 -79.82 33.41
CA GLU A 31 82.88 -80.41 33.18
C GLU A 31 81.76 -79.38 33.35
N GLU A 32 81.80 -78.57 34.42
CA GLU A 32 80.81 -77.50 34.67
C GLU A 32 80.87 -76.39 33.60
N GLN A 33 82.07 -76.11 33.08
CA GLN A 33 82.26 -75.16 31.97
C GLN A 33 81.68 -75.69 30.65
N ALA A 34 81.84 -76.98 30.36
CA ALA A 34 81.26 -77.60 29.17
C ALA A 34 79.72 -77.64 29.23
N GLU A 35 79.14 -77.89 30.41
CA GLU A 35 77.69 -77.81 30.64
C GLU A 35 77.18 -76.36 30.53
N PHE A 36 77.94 -75.39 31.03
CA PHE A 36 77.60 -73.97 30.87
C PHE A 36 77.59 -73.54 29.41
N ASP A 37 78.61 -73.94 28.63
CA ASP A 37 78.74 -73.57 27.21
C ASP A 37 77.67 -74.26 26.34
N THR A 38 77.27 -75.48 26.67
CA THR A 38 76.15 -76.16 26.01
C THR A 38 74.82 -75.51 26.33
N LEU A 39 74.56 -75.18 27.60
CA LEU A 39 73.36 -74.43 27.99
C LEU A 39 73.30 -73.04 27.33
N GLN A 40 74.44 -72.36 27.20
CA GLN A 40 74.51 -71.06 26.51
C GLN A 40 74.10 -71.17 25.04
N ARG A 41 74.60 -72.18 24.30
CA ARG A 41 74.21 -72.41 22.90
C ARG A 41 72.73 -72.71 22.74
N GLU A 42 72.14 -73.49 23.66
CA GLU A 42 70.71 -73.80 23.65
C GLU A 42 69.84 -72.58 23.98
N ILE A 43 70.30 -71.73 24.90
CA ILE A 43 69.65 -70.45 25.23
C ILE A 43 69.64 -69.51 24.03
N ASP A 44 70.77 -69.39 23.33
CA ASP A 44 70.89 -68.49 22.18
C ASP A 44 70.06 -69.00 20.97
N ALA A 45 70.02 -70.32 20.75
CA ALA A 45 69.13 -70.93 19.76
C ALA A 45 67.64 -70.68 20.08
N LEU A 46 67.23 -70.86 21.35
CA LEU A 46 65.85 -70.61 21.77
C LEU A 46 65.44 -69.13 21.66
N LYS A 47 66.36 -68.20 21.95
CA LYS A 47 66.11 -66.76 21.76
C LYS A 47 65.90 -66.41 20.28
N ALA A 48 66.72 -66.97 19.38
CA ALA A 48 66.61 -66.73 17.95
C ALA A 48 65.28 -67.25 17.36
N GLU A 49 64.79 -68.39 17.84
CA GLU A 49 63.46 -68.90 17.43
C GLU A 49 62.31 -68.03 17.95
N ILE A 50 62.38 -67.58 19.20
CA ILE A 50 61.33 -66.72 19.78
C ILE A 50 61.26 -65.39 19.02
N ALA A 51 62.40 -64.81 18.64
CA ALA A 51 62.44 -63.58 17.85
C ALA A 51 61.83 -63.74 16.44
N LYS A 52 62.01 -64.92 15.80
CA LYS A 52 61.35 -65.23 14.51
C LYS A 52 59.85 -65.41 14.67
N ASP A 53 59.40 -66.11 15.71
CA ASP A 53 57.96 -66.32 15.97
C ASP A 53 57.25 -64.99 16.28
N GLU A 54 57.90 -64.07 17.02
CA GLU A 54 57.35 -62.74 17.32
C GLU A 54 57.27 -61.83 16.09
N GLY A 55 58.29 -61.82 15.22
CA GLY A 55 58.27 -61.05 13.97
C GLY A 55 57.22 -61.55 12.96
N ASN A 56 56.98 -62.86 12.90
CA ASN A 56 55.96 -63.46 12.04
C ASN A 56 54.53 -63.20 12.57
N THR A 57 54.36 -63.13 13.91
CA THR A 57 53.07 -62.81 14.53
C THR A 57 52.70 -61.33 14.37
N GLN A 58 53.68 -60.42 14.43
CA GLN A 58 53.45 -58.99 14.19
C GLN A 58 53.08 -58.69 12.73
N THR A 59 53.74 -59.34 11.77
CA THR A 59 53.40 -59.18 10.35
C THR A 59 52.01 -59.75 10.02
N LEU A 60 51.63 -60.90 10.57
CA LEU A 60 50.27 -61.45 10.40
C LEU A 60 49.19 -60.54 10.99
N THR A 61 49.40 -59.97 12.18
CA THR A 61 48.42 -59.09 12.83
C THR A 61 48.28 -57.71 12.15
N GLU A 62 49.34 -57.15 11.57
CA GLU A 62 49.25 -55.95 10.73
C GLU A 62 48.50 -56.21 9.42
N THR A 63 48.74 -57.38 8.81
CA THR A 63 48.04 -57.78 7.58
C THR A 63 46.53 -57.97 7.84
N GLU A 64 46.17 -58.59 8.97
CA GLU A 64 44.77 -58.76 9.39
C GLU A 64 44.08 -57.42 9.70
N ARG A 65 44.78 -56.48 10.37
CA ARG A 65 44.27 -55.12 10.59
C ARG A 65 44.06 -54.35 9.29
N ALA A 66 44.97 -54.48 8.33
CA ALA A 66 44.83 -53.85 7.02
C ALA A 66 43.65 -54.43 6.23
N ILE A 67 43.45 -55.75 6.27
CA ILE A 67 42.30 -56.41 5.63
C ILE A 67 40.98 -55.98 6.30
N GLN A 68 40.96 -55.85 7.64
CA GLN A 68 39.77 -55.42 8.36
C GLN A 68 39.41 -53.96 8.08
N ALA A 69 40.41 -53.08 8.01
CA ALA A 69 40.23 -51.67 7.61
C ALA A 69 39.70 -51.56 6.17
N GLU A 70 40.19 -52.39 5.25
CA GLU A 70 39.71 -52.39 3.86
C GLU A 70 38.28 -52.92 3.75
N ARG A 71 37.90 -53.93 4.53
CA ARG A 71 36.50 -54.39 4.62
C ARG A 71 35.57 -53.33 5.17
N GLN A 72 36.01 -52.57 6.18
CA GLN A 72 35.24 -51.44 6.71
C GLN A 72 35.07 -50.33 5.66
N ARG A 73 36.15 -49.96 4.96
CA ARG A 73 36.10 -48.98 3.87
C ARG A 73 35.09 -49.39 2.79
N VAL A 74 35.18 -50.63 2.30
CA VAL A 74 34.28 -51.14 1.26
C VAL A 74 32.83 -51.16 1.74
N SER A 75 32.58 -51.57 2.98
CA SER A 75 31.23 -51.56 3.56
C SER A 75 30.64 -50.15 3.65
N GLU A 76 31.44 -49.17 4.07
CA GLU A 76 31.01 -47.76 4.16
C GLU A 76 30.76 -47.14 2.79
N VAL A 77 31.60 -47.44 1.80
CA VAL A 77 31.41 -46.98 0.41
C VAL A 77 30.13 -47.58 -0.19
N ILE A 78 29.86 -48.87 0.04
CA ILE A 78 28.62 -49.51 -0.45
C ILE A 78 27.38 -48.90 0.20
N ALA A 79 27.40 -48.67 1.52
CA ALA A 79 26.28 -48.05 2.22
C ALA A 79 26.01 -46.64 1.69
N LEU A 80 27.06 -45.85 1.51
CA LEU A 80 26.95 -44.47 1.04
C LEU A 80 26.48 -44.40 -0.42
N CYS A 81 27.00 -45.26 -1.30
CA CYS A 81 26.53 -45.34 -2.69
C CYS A 81 25.08 -45.84 -2.80
N ARG A 82 24.62 -46.72 -1.90
CA ARG A 82 23.22 -47.18 -1.86
C ARG A 82 22.25 -46.05 -1.50
N ASP A 83 22.59 -45.21 -0.52
CA ASP A 83 21.72 -44.12 -0.07
C ASP A 83 21.51 -43.04 -1.16
N PHE A 84 22.46 -42.93 -2.09
CA PHE A 84 22.46 -41.94 -3.16
C PHE A 84 22.27 -42.55 -4.57
N GLU A 85 21.86 -43.83 -4.67
CA GLU A 85 21.59 -44.54 -5.93
C GLU A 85 22.77 -44.55 -6.95
N GLU A 86 24.01 -44.61 -6.45
CA GLU A 86 25.24 -44.63 -7.26
C GLU A 86 25.88 -46.03 -7.30
N ASP A 87 26.62 -46.36 -8.38
CA ASP A 87 27.31 -47.66 -8.50
C ASP A 87 28.60 -47.69 -7.63
N PRO A 88 28.70 -48.59 -6.64
CA PRO A 88 29.88 -48.71 -5.77
C PRO A 88 31.13 -49.26 -6.48
N SER A 89 30.96 -49.94 -7.62
CA SER A 89 31.99 -50.77 -8.25
C SER A 89 33.24 -49.98 -8.67
N GLU A 90 33.04 -48.74 -9.13
CA GLU A 90 34.11 -47.87 -9.60
C GLU A 90 34.94 -47.29 -8.44
N TYR A 91 34.28 -46.92 -7.33
CA TYR A 91 34.92 -46.37 -6.13
C TYR A 91 35.69 -47.43 -5.34
N ILE A 92 35.21 -48.68 -5.34
CA ILE A 92 35.91 -49.81 -4.72
C ILE A 92 37.18 -50.14 -5.52
N ARG A 93 37.08 -50.22 -6.87
CA ARG A 93 38.21 -50.58 -7.75
C ARG A 93 39.31 -49.54 -7.78
N SER A 94 38.97 -48.25 -7.62
CA SER A 94 39.93 -47.14 -7.65
C SER A 94 40.65 -46.90 -6.32
N GLY A 95 40.30 -47.62 -5.24
CA GLY A 95 40.98 -47.51 -3.94
C GLY A 95 40.80 -46.15 -3.24
N VAL A 96 39.77 -45.39 -3.63
CA VAL A 96 39.50 -44.03 -3.16
C VAL A 96 39.04 -44.04 -1.70
N THR A 97 39.43 -43.04 -0.91
CA THR A 97 39.03 -42.97 0.51
C THR A 97 37.54 -42.61 0.66
N VAL A 98 36.92 -42.99 1.78
CA VAL A 98 35.48 -42.74 2.04
C VAL A 98 35.15 -41.25 1.93
N ASP A 99 36.02 -40.36 2.40
CA ASP A 99 35.81 -38.91 2.33
C ASP A 99 35.87 -38.36 0.90
N GLN A 100 36.69 -38.94 0.03
CA GLN A 100 36.75 -38.58 -1.39
C GLN A 100 35.49 -39.04 -2.15
N VAL A 101 34.92 -40.19 -1.78
CA VAL A 101 33.64 -40.67 -2.33
C VAL A 101 32.50 -39.73 -1.91
N ARG A 102 32.45 -39.33 -0.62
CA ARG A 102 31.49 -38.33 -0.11
C ARG A 102 31.57 -37.01 -0.86
N ALA A 103 32.78 -36.49 -1.06
CA ALA A 103 32.98 -35.23 -1.78
C ALA A 103 32.48 -35.29 -3.23
N LYS A 104 32.76 -36.39 -3.95
CA LYS A 104 32.29 -36.59 -5.33
C LYS A 104 30.76 -36.72 -5.43
N ILE A 105 30.13 -37.42 -4.49
CA ILE A 105 28.67 -37.56 -4.44
C ILE A 105 28.01 -36.20 -4.11
N LEU A 106 28.58 -35.43 -3.19
CA LEU A 106 28.13 -34.06 -2.89
C LEU A 106 28.23 -33.13 -4.09
N GLU A 107 29.31 -33.21 -4.88
CA GLU A 107 29.43 -32.43 -6.12
C GLU A 107 28.40 -32.84 -7.18
N LYS A 108 28.15 -34.14 -7.36
CA LYS A 108 27.08 -34.63 -8.24
C LYS A 108 25.70 -34.14 -7.80
N LEU A 109 25.37 -34.26 -6.52
CA LEU A 109 24.12 -33.75 -5.95
C LEU A 109 23.98 -32.23 -6.14
N LYS A 110 25.08 -31.47 -6.03
CA LYS A 110 25.08 -30.03 -6.29
C LYS A 110 24.87 -29.70 -7.76
N ALA A 111 25.33 -30.56 -8.67
CA ALA A 111 25.13 -30.41 -10.11
C ALA A 111 23.70 -30.77 -10.53
N GLU A 112 23.11 -31.83 -9.96
CA GLU A 112 21.71 -32.24 -10.21
C GLU A 112 20.71 -31.30 -9.53
N ARG A 113 21.01 -30.82 -8.33
CA ARG A 113 20.23 -29.78 -7.63
C ARG A 113 20.67 -28.37 -7.98
N LYS A 114 21.11 -28.12 -9.22
CA LYS A 114 21.15 -26.75 -9.72
C LYS A 114 19.71 -26.22 -9.67
N PRO A 115 19.45 -25.08 -9.00
CA PRO A 115 18.11 -24.50 -8.98
C PRO A 115 17.73 -24.20 -10.42
N SER A 116 16.76 -24.94 -10.94
CA SER A 116 16.09 -24.58 -12.18
C SER A 116 15.52 -23.17 -11.98
N PRO A 117 15.73 -22.21 -12.90
CA PRO A 117 15.12 -20.89 -12.85
C PRO A 117 13.64 -20.96 -13.23
N ALA A 118 12.94 -21.99 -12.74
CA ALA A 118 11.49 -22.03 -12.75
C ALA A 118 11.05 -21.26 -11.48
N PRO A 119 10.20 -20.23 -11.62
CA PRO A 119 9.68 -19.51 -10.47
C PRO A 119 8.83 -20.48 -9.64
N VAL A 120 9.41 -20.99 -8.57
CA VAL A 120 8.64 -21.58 -7.47
C VAL A 120 7.91 -20.40 -6.84
N PRO A 121 6.58 -20.35 -6.84
CA PRO A 121 5.90 -19.31 -6.10
C PRO A 121 6.25 -19.52 -4.62
N ASP A 122 6.92 -18.54 -4.05
CA ASP A 122 7.06 -18.38 -2.62
C ASP A 122 5.66 -18.54 -2.01
N VAL A 123 5.43 -19.64 -1.29
CA VAL A 123 4.14 -19.91 -0.62
C VAL A 123 4.09 -19.04 0.62
N ARG A 124 3.85 -17.76 0.38
CA ARG A 124 3.49 -16.73 1.34
C ARG A 124 2.01 -16.38 1.11
N ILE A 125 1.14 -17.39 1.11
CA ILE A 125 -0.14 -17.35 0.39
C ILE A 125 -1.38 -17.10 1.26
N GLU A 126 -1.38 -17.26 2.59
CA GLU A 126 -2.66 -17.22 3.31
C GLU A 126 -3.32 -15.83 3.41
N LYS A 127 -2.55 -14.74 3.53
CA LYS A 127 -3.12 -13.38 3.63
C LYS A 127 -3.34 -12.76 2.25
N GLU A 128 -2.41 -12.98 1.32
CA GLU A 128 -2.51 -12.46 -0.04
C GLU A 128 -3.60 -13.15 -0.88
N GLU A 129 -3.83 -14.45 -0.72
CA GLU A 129 -4.86 -15.14 -1.52
C GLU A 129 -6.27 -14.71 -1.14
N VAL A 130 -6.53 -14.51 0.15
CA VAL A 130 -7.81 -14.00 0.65
C VAL A 130 -8.04 -12.57 0.14
N ASP A 131 -7.02 -11.72 0.18
CA ASP A 131 -7.12 -10.35 -0.34
C ASP A 131 -7.27 -10.30 -1.87
N LYS A 132 -6.55 -11.17 -2.61
CA LYS A 132 -6.69 -11.34 -4.06
C LYS A 132 -8.09 -11.81 -4.43
N PHE A 133 -8.64 -12.80 -3.70
CA PHE A 133 -10.02 -13.26 -3.91
C PHE A 133 -11.04 -12.17 -3.61
N ARG A 134 -10.89 -11.41 -2.51
CA ARG A 134 -11.78 -10.28 -2.20
C ARG A 134 -11.73 -9.21 -3.28
N ALA A 135 -10.54 -8.88 -3.78
CA ALA A 135 -10.35 -7.93 -4.86
C ALA A 135 -11.02 -8.43 -6.16
N ALA A 136 -10.81 -9.69 -6.53
CA ALA A 136 -11.41 -10.32 -7.70
C ALA A 136 -12.94 -10.42 -7.60
N ALA A 137 -13.48 -10.83 -6.45
CA ALA A 137 -14.91 -10.95 -6.22
C ALA A 137 -15.61 -9.58 -6.20
N SER A 138 -15.00 -8.56 -5.59
CA SER A 138 -15.54 -7.19 -5.63
C SER A 138 -15.55 -6.63 -7.06
N ASP A 139 -14.49 -6.85 -7.84
CA ASP A 139 -14.42 -6.43 -9.25
C ASP A 139 -15.40 -7.20 -10.14
N ALA A 140 -15.63 -8.49 -9.86
CA ALA A 140 -16.62 -9.29 -10.56
C ALA A 140 -18.05 -8.74 -10.39
N ILE A 141 -18.40 -8.31 -9.18
CA ILE A 141 -19.69 -7.67 -8.89
C ILE A 141 -19.82 -6.36 -9.68
N LEU A 142 -18.76 -5.55 -9.76
CA LEU A 142 -18.75 -4.30 -10.53
C LEU A 142 -18.89 -4.52 -12.04
N LEU A 143 -18.15 -5.48 -12.59
CA LEU A 143 -18.21 -5.86 -14.00
C LEU A 143 -19.58 -6.43 -14.38
N ARG A 144 -20.27 -7.08 -13.43
CA ARG A 144 -21.64 -7.56 -13.59
C ARG A 144 -22.65 -6.43 -13.49
N GLY A 145 -22.42 -5.47 -12.60
CA GLY A 145 -23.20 -4.23 -12.48
C GLY A 145 -23.03 -3.26 -13.65
N GLY A 146 -22.14 -3.54 -14.60
CA GLY A 146 -21.95 -2.76 -15.82
C GLY A 146 -20.88 -1.67 -15.73
N ILE A 147 -20.16 -1.60 -14.61
CA ILE A 147 -19.07 -0.63 -14.41
C ILE A 147 -17.81 -1.17 -15.10
N LYS A 148 -17.24 -0.38 -16.01
CA LYS A 148 -15.98 -0.72 -16.66
C LYS A 148 -14.83 -0.32 -15.75
N LEU A 149 -14.03 -1.29 -15.33
CA LEU A 149 -12.81 -1.07 -14.57
C LEU A 149 -11.62 -1.03 -15.54
N ASP A 150 -10.73 -0.04 -15.38
CA ASP A 150 -9.53 0.09 -16.22
C ASP A 150 -8.54 -1.07 -16.01
N LYS A 151 -8.48 -1.60 -14.78
CA LYS A 151 -7.64 -2.75 -14.41
C LYS A 151 -8.40 -3.68 -13.44
N PRO A 152 -9.20 -4.63 -13.96
CA PRO A 152 -9.81 -5.65 -13.11
C PRO A 152 -8.75 -6.55 -12.49
N ALA A 153 -8.94 -6.96 -11.23
CA ALA A 153 -8.09 -7.95 -10.58
C ALA A 153 -8.11 -9.32 -11.31
N ASP A 154 -6.99 -10.04 -11.23
CA ASP A 154 -6.86 -11.38 -11.81
C ASP A 154 -7.93 -12.34 -11.24
N GLY A 155 -8.69 -13.02 -12.11
CA GLY A 155 -9.82 -13.88 -11.75
C GLY A 155 -11.18 -13.18 -11.65
N ALA A 156 -11.27 -11.85 -11.73
CA ALA A 156 -12.55 -11.12 -11.68
C ALA A 156 -13.49 -11.45 -12.86
N LYS A 157 -12.94 -11.81 -14.02
CA LYS A 157 -13.72 -12.21 -15.21
C LYS A 157 -14.38 -13.58 -15.04
N ASP A 158 -13.73 -14.49 -14.33
CA ASP A 158 -14.23 -15.84 -14.10
C ASP A 158 -15.37 -15.82 -13.05
N LEU A 159 -15.21 -14.98 -12.02
CA LEU A 159 -16.22 -14.78 -10.97
C LEU A 159 -17.42 -13.93 -11.44
N ARG A 160 -17.31 -13.22 -12.58
CA ARG A 160 -18.38 -12.35 -13.12
C ARG A 160 -19.69 -13.09 -13.37
N GLY A 161 -19.62 -14.37 -13.71
CA GLY A 161 -20.80 -15.21 -13.98
C GLY A 161 -21.52 -15.72 -12.73
N MET A 162 -20.92 -15.59 -11.55
CA MET A 162 -21.46 -16.15 -10.31
C MET A 162 -22.58 -15.26 -9.73
N LYS A 163 -23.59 -15.90 -9.13
CA LYS A 163 -24.61 -15.20 -8.34
C LYS A 163 -24.08 -14.79 -6.97
N LEU A 164 -24.71 -13.82 -6.30
CA LEU A 164 -24.39 -13.51 -4.90
C LEU A 164 -24.52 -14.74 -3.98
N ARG A 165 -25.44 -15.67 -4.29
CA ARG A 165 -25.55 -16.96 -3.59
C ARG A 165 -24.28 -17.81 -3.75
N ASP A 166 -23.77 -17.95 -4.96
CA ASP A 166 -22.61 -18.81 -5.24
C ASP A 166 -21.34 -18.22 -4.64
N LEU A 167 -21.20 -16.88 -4.69
CA LEU A 167 -20.14 -16.16 -3.98
C LEU A 167 -20.23 -16.36 -2.46
N ALA A 168 -21.44 -16.34 -1.87
CA ALA A 168 -21.63 -16.60 -0.44
C ALA A 168 -21.25 -18.05 -0.07
N ILE A 169 -21.57 -19.03 -0.92
CA ILE A 169 -21.16 -20.44 -0.75
C ILE A 169 -19.64 -20.54 -0.78
N GLU A 170 -18.97 -19.87 -1.72
CA GLU A 170 -17.51 -19.91 -1.83
C GLU A 170 -16.84 -19.27 -0.62
N CYS A 171 -17.34 -18.13 -0.14
CA CYS A 171 -16.87 -17.49 1.09
C CYS A 171 -17.03 -18.40 2.32
N LEU A 172 -18.18 -19.07 2.48
CA LEU A 172 -18.42 -19.98 3.61
C LEU A 172 -17.59 -21.27 3.50
N SER A 173 -17.40 -21.78 2.28
CA SER A 173 -16.53 -22.94 2.05
C SER A 173 -15.08 -22.63 2.42
N ARG A 174 -14.59 -21.43 2.04
CA ARG A 174 -13.26 -20.92 2.43
C ARG A 174 -13.16 -20.65 3.94
N ALA A 175 -14.26 -20.33 4.61
CA ALA A 175 -14.33 -20.17 6.06
C ALA A 175 -14.46 -21.51 6.84
N GLY A 176 -14.36 -22.66 6.17
CA GLY A 176 -14.36 -23.98 6.82
C GLY A 176 -15.73 -24.66 6.92
N ARG A 177 -16.76 -24.19 6.19
CA ARG A 177 -18.07 -24.86 6.05
C ARG A 177 -18.18 -25.60 4.70
N PRO A 178 -17.70 -26.86 4.58
CA PRO A 178 -17.61 -27.58 3.29
C PRO A 178 -18.97 -27.88 2.61
N ASN A 179 -20.09 -27.80 3.33
CA ASN A 179 -21.43 -28.11 2.80
C ASN A 179 -22.35 -26.89 2.66
N ALA A 180 -21.79 -25.68 2.56
CA ALA A 180 -22.59 -24.45 2.45
C ALA A 180 -23.58 -24.47 1.25
N HIS A 181 -23.25 -25.18 0.16
CA HIS A 181 -24.11 -25.32 -1.02
C HIS A 181 -25.47 -26.01 -0.73
N ARG A 182 -25.55 -26.82 0.33
CA ARG A 182 -26.79 -27.55 0.74
C ARG A 182 -27.71 -26.71 1.63
N LEU A 183 -27.25 -25.54 2.07
CA LEU A 183 -28.04 -24.67 2.91
C LEU A 183 -29.15 -24.00 2.09
N ASP A 184 -30.32 -23.85 2.74
CA ASP A 184 -31.36 -22.97 2.24
C ASP A 184 -30.81 -21.55 2.11
N ASN A 185 -31.34 -20.80 1.13
CA ASN A 185 -30.95 -19.41 0.86
C ASN A 185 -30.97 -18.56 2.13
N ASP A 186 -31.94 -18.76 3.01
CA ASP A 186 -32.02 -18.04 4.28
C ASP A 186 -30.79 -18.27 5.16
N THR A 187 -30.57 -19.54 5.47
CA THR A 187 -29.54 -19.94 6.42
C THR A 187 -28.16 -19.61 5.87
N LEU A 188 -27.99 -19.75 4.55
CA LEU A 188 -26.78 -19.35 3.84
C LEU A 188 -26.47 -17.86 4.03
N PHE A 189 -27.41 -16.96 3.67
CA PHE A 189 -27.15 -15.53 3.75
C PHE A 189 -27.04 -15.03 5.20
N ARG A 190 -27.74 -15.64 6.14
CA ARG A 190 -27.61 -15.32 7.57
C ARG A 190 -26.22 -15.70 8.11
N GLU A 191 -25.70 -16.88 7.76
CA GLU A 191 -24.34 -17.27 8.15
C GLU A 191 -23.28 -16.43 7.38
N ALA A 192 -23.51 -16.14 6.10
CA ALA A 192 -22.59 -15.36 5.26
C ALA A 192 -22.56 -13.87 5.62
N LEU A 193 -23.60 -13.31 6.23
CA LEU A 193 -23.64 -11.94 6.74
C LEU A 193 -23.27 -11.90 8.23
N SER A 194 -22.10 -12.43 8.58
CA SER A 194 -21.52 -12.20 9.91
C SER A 194 -20.57 -10.99 9.86
N PRO A 195 -20.38 -10.24 10.97
CA PRO A 195 -19.47 -9.09 11.01
C PRO A 195 -18.05 -9.40 10.50
N ASP A 196 -17.53 -10.60 10.78
CA ASP A 196 -16.20 -11.06 10.35
C ASP A 196 -16.20 -11.81 9.01
N SER A 197 -17.32 -11.80 8.30
CA SER A 197 -17.45 -12.56 7.06
C SER A 197 -16.76 -11.88 5.88
N GLN A 198 -16.04 -12.69 5.10
CA GLN A 198 -15.45 -12.27 3.83
C GLN A 198 -16.52 -11.79 2.83
N PHE A 199 -17.73 -12.36 2.88
CA PHE A 199 -18.83 -11.98 1.98
C PHE A 199 -19.29 -10.54 2.23
N ALA A 200 -19.49 -10.15 3.49
CA ALA A 200 -19.83 -8.76 3.84
C ALA A 200 -18.73 -7.78 3.43
N SER A 201 -17.46 -8.17 3.63
CA SER A 201 -16.30 -7.37 3.21
C SER A 201 -16.23 -7.17 1.68
N ILE A 202 -16.54 -8.22 0.90
CA ILE A 202 -16.60 -8.14 -0.58
C ILE A 202 -17.68 -7.17 -1.04
N LEU A 203 -18.87 -7.23 -0.42
CA LEU A 203 -19.96 -6.31 -0.73
C LEU A 203 -19.58 -4.86 -0.42
N SER A 204 -19.02 -4.60 0.76
CA SER A 204 -18.57 -3.25 1.14
C SER A 204 -17.44 -2.73 0.24
N ASN A 205 -16.50 -3.59 -0.19
CA ASN A 205 -15.46 -3.23 -1.15
C ASN A 205 -16.03 -2.89 -2.53
N ALA A 206 -17.03 -3.65 -3.00
CA ALA A 206 -17.72 -3.33 -4.26
C ALA A 206 -18.43 -1.98 -4.19
N VAL A 207 -19.10 -1.67 -3.08
CA VAL A 207 -19.74 -0.37 -2.86
C VAL A 207 -18.71 0.76 -2.81
N ASN A 208 -17.61 0.60 -2.07
CA ASN A 208 -16.53 1.59 -1.99
C ASN A 208 -15.90 1.90 -3.36
N LYS A 209 -15.60 0.86 -4.15
CA LYS A 209 -15.07 1.03 -5.50
C LYS A 209 -16.07 1.73 -6.42
N THR A 210 -17.36 1.36 -6.35
CA THR A 210 -18.43 2.06 -7.06
C THR A 210 -18.41 3.55 -6.71
N MET A 211 -18.36 3.88 -5.42
CA MET A 211 -18.32 5.27 -4.96
C MET A 211 -17.10 6.02 -5.49
N ALA A 212 -15.91 5.41 -5.47
CA ALA A 212 -14.70 6.00 -6.02
C ALA A 212 -14.84 6.31 -7.52
N THR A 213 -15.38 5.35 -8.30
CA THR A 213 -15.62 5.56 -9.73
C THR A 213 -16.66 6.65 -9.98
N ALA A 214 -17.72 6.70 -9.18
CA ALA A 214 -18.77 7.71 -9.26
C ALA A 214 -18.24 9.11 -8.92
N TYR A 215 -17.35 9.21 -7.93
CA TYR A 215 -16.74 10.47 -7.51
C TYR A 215 -15.84 11.03 -8.61
N ASN A 216 -15.00 10.20 -9.21
CA ASN A 216 -14.14 10.62 -10.33
C ASN A 216 -14.94 11.03 -11.58
N ALA A 217 -16.11 10.42 -11.79
CA ALA A 217 -17.01 10.78 -12.88
C ALA A 217 -17.79 12.08 -12.59
N ALA A 218 -18.07 12.38 -11.32
CA ALA A 218 -18.72 13.60 -10.92
C ALA A 218 -17.73 14.77 -11.02
N ARG A 219 -17.98 15.69 -11.96
CA ARG A 219 -17.19 16.91 -12.13
C ARG A 219 -18.07 18.12 -11.78
N PRO A 220 -18.18 18.48 -10.49
CA PRO A 220 -18.93 19.66 -10.11
C PRO A 220 -18.16 20.92 -10.51
N THR A 221 -18.89 22.00 -10.80
CA THR A 221 -18.32 23.24 -11.34
C THR A 221 -17.58 24.07 -10.30
N TYR A 222 -17.97 23.99 -9.01
CA TYR A 222 -17.40 24.83 -7.95
C TYR A 222 -15.88 24.64 -7.81
N GLN A 223 -15.38 23.41 -7.99
CA GLN A 223 -13.97 23.05 -7.81
C GLN A 223 -13.02 23.84 -8.73
N VAL A 224 -13.53 24.39 -9.84
CA VAL A 224 -12.73 25.12 -10.82
C VAL A 224 -12.26 26.47 -10.27
N TRP A 225 -13.05 27.11 -9.41
CA TRP A 225 -12.83 28.50 -8.99
C TRP A 225 -12.83 28.71 -7.46
N THR A 226 -13.25 27.74 -6.66
CA THR A 226 -13.18 27.82 -5.18
C THR A 226 -11.86 27.28 -4.64
N GLY A 227 -11.39 27.81 -3.51
CA GLY A 227 -10.28 27.23 -2.75
C GLY A 227 -10.64 25.94 -2.02
N ARG A 228 -9.60 25.13 -1.72
CA ARG A 228 -9.73 23.89 -0.94
C ARG A 228 -9.11 24.09 0.44
N GLY A 229 -9.94 23.94 1.47
CA GLY A 229 -9.53 24.00 2.87
C GLY A 229 -9.51 22.65 3.55
N SER A 230 -8.82 22.59 4.69
CA SER A 230 -8.83 21.44 5.60
C SER A 230 -8.90 21.91 7.04
N ASN A 231 -9.80 21.33 7.84
CA ASN A 231 -9.87 21.56 9.28
C ASN A 231 -9.67 20.24 10.04
N PRO A 232 -8.83 20.18 11.08
CA PRO A 232 -8.62 18.94 11.84
C PRO A 232 -9.81 18.56 12.74
N ASP A 233 -10.63 19.53 13.14
CA ASP A 233 -11.78 19.32 14.03
C ASP A 233 -13.07 19.99 13.53
N PHE A 234 -14.18 19.77 14.24
CA PHE A 234 -15.47 20.43 13.97
C PHE A 234 -15.59 21.80 14.64
N LYS A 235 -14.57 22.25 15.37
CA LYS A 235 -14.63 23.54 16.05
C LYS A 235 -14.48 24.64 15.03
N ALA A 236 -15.09 25.78 15.36
CA ALA A 236 -14.97 26.98 14.58
C ALA A 236 -13.48 27.42 14.58
N ALA A 237 -12.78 27.18 13.48
CA ALA A 237 -11.38 27.55 13.33
C ALA A 237 -11.30 28.94 12.73
N THR A 238 -10.61 29.86 13.40
CA THR A 238 -10.41 31.21 12.87
C THR A 238 -9.24 31.20 11.90
N HIS A 239 -9.53 31.40 10.62
CA HIS A 239 -8.53 31.70 9.62
C HIS A 239 -8.25 33.19 9.63
N TYR A 240 -7.02 33.56 9.94
CA TYR A 240 -6.58 34.93 10.07
C TYR A 240 -6.00 35.42 8.74
N GLN A 241 -6.66 36.40 8.13
CA GLN A 241 -6.12 37.14 7.01
C GLN A 241 -5.20 38.23 7.54
N ILE A 242 -3.90 37.94 7.49
CA ILE A 242 -2.87 38.91 7.86
C ILE A 242 -2.79 39.94 6.74
N SER A 243 -2.94 41.23 7.08
CA SER A 243 -2.68 42.30 6.12
C SER A 243 -1.25 42.26 5.61
N GLU A 244 -1.06 42.58 4.33
CA GLU A 244 0.27 42.82 3.75
C GLU A 244 1.05 43.89 4.54
N ALA A 245 2.37 43.75 4.54
CA ALA A 245 3.30 44.70 5.16
C ALA A 245 3.14 46.09 4.53
N GLY A 246 3.22 47.13 5.35
CA GLY A 246 3.09 48.51 4.91
C GLY A 246 4.20 48.94 3.95
N GLU A 247 3.89 49.95 3.13
CA GLU A 247 4.80 50.54 2.16
C GLU A 247 6.16 50.93 2.78
N LEU A 248 7.24 50.56 2.10
CA LEU A 248 8.61 50.88 2.51
C LEU A 248 8.86 52.39 2.39
N VAL A 249 8.97 53.08 3.53
CA VAL A 249 9.23 54.51 3.56
C VAL A 249 10.71 54.78 3.28
N LYS A 250 11.00 55.73 2.39
CA LYS A 250 12.38 56.16 2.11
C LYS A 250 13.05 56.70 3.37
N MET A 251 14.11 56.04 3.81
CA MET A 251 14.90 56.46 4.96
C MET A 251 15.89 57.56 4.59
N THR A 252 16.11 58.50 5.52
CA THR A 252 17.28 59.39 5.51
C THR A 252 18.45 58.70 6.22
N GLN A 253 19.69 59.11 5.98
CA GLN A 253 20.92 58.49 6.51
C GLN A 253 20.99 58.37 8.05
N SER A 254 20.07 59.01 8.79
CA SER A 254 20.00 58.96 10.26
C SER A 254 18.58 58.67 10.79
N GLY A 255 17.66 58.21 9.94
CA GLY A 255 16.29 57.89 10.34
C GLY A 255 16.17 56.50 10.97
N GLU A 256 15.29 56.35 11.96
CA GLU A 256 14.92 55.06 12.58
C GLU A 256 13.84 54.35 11.74
N PHE A 257 13.84 53.00 11.77
CA PHE A 257 12.78 52.19 11.15
C PHE A 257 11.45 52.40 11.87
N LYS A 258 10.40 52.77 11.13
CA LYS A 258 9.05 52.79 11.68
C LYS A 258 8.51 51.36 11.76
N PHE A 259 8.08 50.95 12.94
CA PHE A 259 7.39 49.68 13.11
C PHE A 259 6.06 49.71 12.35
N ASP A 260 5.80 48.63 11.63
CA ASP A 260 4.53 48.45 10.92
C ASP A 260 3.50 47.80 11.85
N GLU A 261 2.31 48.38 11.90
CA GLU A 261 1.16 47.82 12.62
C GLU A 261 0.38 46.92 11.65
N MET A 262 0.63 45.61 11.72
CA MET A 262 -0.11 44.60 10.97
C MET A 262 -1.51 44.43 11.59
N THR A 263 -2.56 44.61 10.80
CA THR A 263 -3.94 44.32 11.20
C THR A 263 -4.33 42.92 10.72
N ASP A 264 -5.08 42.19 11.55
CA ASP A 264 -5.54 40.84 11.26
C ASP A 264 -7.08 40.79 11.25
N GLN A 265 -7.64 40.04 10.30
CA GLN A 265 -9.08 39.81 10.18
C GLN A 265 -9.37 38.31 10.19
N GLY A 266 -10.03 37.87 11.27
CA GLY A 266 -10.40 36.48 11.46
C GLY A 266 -11.71 36.10 10.76
N VAL A 267 -11.68 35.05 9.95
CA VAL A 267 -12.84 34.39 9.36
C VAL A 267 -13.06 33.06 10.06
N SER A 268 -14.25 32.84 10.60
CA SER A 268 -14.57 31.61 11.32
C SER A 268 -15.05 30.51 10.36
N LYS A 269 -14.37 29.36 10.36
CA LYS A 269 -14.67 28.19 9.55
C LYS A 269 -15.28 27.07 10.39
N ALA A 270 -16.41 26.53 9.96
CA ALA A 270 -17.04 25.38 10.61
C ALA A 270 -17.41 24.32 9.57
N VAL A 271 -17.29 23.05 9.98
CA VAL A 271 -17.62 21.88 9.16
C VAL A 271 -18.86 21.21 9.74
N ALA A 272 -19.75 20.70 8.88
CA ALA A 272 -20.92 19.93 9.28
C ALA A 272 -20.91 18.55 8.60
N THR A 273 -21.47 17.55 9.29
CA THR A 273 -21.61 16.19 8.77
C THR A 273 -22.92 16.04 8.02
N PHE A 274 -22.85 15.61 6.76
CA PHE A 274 -24.00 15.28 5.94
C PHE A 274 -23.97 13.79 5.61
N GLY A 275 -25.02 13.05 5.95
CA GLY A 275 -25.07 11.60 5.71
C GLY A 275 -26.46 11.02 5.57
N ARG A 276 -26.51 9.81 5.03
CA ARG A 276 -27.72 8.98 4.90
C ARG A 276 -27.38 7.50 5.06
N GLU A 277 -28.39 6.72 5.42
CA GLU A 277 -28.30 5.27 5.47
C GLU A 277 -29.08 4.65 4.31
N PHE A 278 -28.54 3.58 3.76
CA PHE A 278 -29.22 2.70 2.80
C PHE A 278 -28.86 1.25 3.10
N GLY A 279 -29.67 0.31 2.66
CA GLY A 279 -29.42 -1.10 2.95
C GLY A 279 -29.91 -2.02 1.86
N MET A 280 -29.34 -3.22 1.84
CA MET A 280 -29.79 -4.30 0.99
C MET A 280 -30.52 -5.31 1.87
N THR A 281 -31.81 -5.48 1.59
CA THR A 281 -32.65 -6.44 2.30
C THR A 281 -32.30 -7.87 1.90
N ARG A 282 -32.67 -8.82 2.74
CA ARG A 282 -32.59 -10.25 2.43
C ARG A 282 -33.26 -10.61 1.09
N GLN A 283 -34.40 -10.02 0.77
CA GLN A 283 -35.09 -10.31 -0.49
C GLN A 283 -34.23 -9.87 -1.68
N ALA A 284 -33.58 -8.70 -1.60
CA ALA A 284 -32.66 -8.23 -2.63
C ALA A 284 -31.41 -9.11 -2.78
N LEU A 285 -30.88 -9.64 -1.66
CA LEU A 285 -29.78 -10.62 -1.68
C LEU A 285 -30.16 -11.92 -2.38
N ILE A 286 -31.33 -12.47 -2.06
CA ILE A 286 -31.84 -13.72 -2.67
C ILE A 286 -32.15 -13.51 -4.16
N ASN A 287 -32.70 -12.34 -4.51
CA ASN A 287 -33.00 -11.97 -5.89
C ASN A 287 -31.78 -11.50 -6.69
N ASP A 288 -30.58 -11.51 -6.09
CA ASP A 288 -29.32 -11.14 -6.74
C ASP A 288 -29.32 -9.71 -7.32
N ASP A 289 -29.94 -8.76 -6.61
CA ASP A 289 -30.09 -7.37 -7.09
C ASP A 289 -28.81 -6.54 -6.91
N ILE A 290 -27.84 -6.77 -7.80
CA ILE A 290 -26.57 -6.00 -7.86
C ILE A 290 -26.80 -4.53 -8.23
N GLY A 291 -27.95 -4.22 -8.84
CA GLY A 291 -28.28 -2.85 -9.21
C GLY A 291 -28.29 -1.93 -8.00
N ILE A 292 -28.70 -2.44 -6.84
CA ILE A 292 -28.67 -1.70 -5.57
C ILE A 292 -27.23 -1.40 -5.13
N LEU A 293 -26.29 -2.33 -5.31
CA LEU A 293 -24.88 -2.16 -4.92
C LEU A 293 -24.11 -1.16 -5.79
N THR A 294 -24.64 -0.84 -6.97
CA THR A 294 -23.98 0.04 -7.94
C THR A 294 -24.71 1.37 -8.08
N ARG A 295 -26.01 1.36 -8.39
CA ARG A 295 -26.78 2.57 -8.67
C ARG A 295 -27.03 3.44 -7.45
N VAL A 296 -27.29 2.82 -6.28
CA VAL A 296 -27.61 3.57 -5.05
C VAL A 296 -26.39 4.34 -4.55
N PRO A 297 -25.19 3.75 -4.42
CA PRO A 297 -23.99 4.49 -4.06
C PRO A 297 -23.64 5.58 -5.09
N GLU A 298 -23.73 5.29 -6.39
CA GLU A 298 -23.53 6.30 -7.44
C GLU A 298 -24.45 7.51 -7.26
N ALA A 299 -25.73 7.28 -7.00
CA ALA A 299 -26.71 8.33 -6.80
C ALA A 299 -26.38 9.18 -5.56
N TYR A 300 -25.94 8.55 -4.46
CA TYR A 300 -25.55 9.28 -3.25
C TYR A 300 -24.25 10.08 -3.42
N VAL A 301 -23.24 9.56 -4.12
CA VAL A 301 -22.03 10.34 -4.42
C VAL A 301 -22.37 11.55 -5.27
N ARG A 302 -23.18 11.38 -6.33
CA ARG A 302 -23.66 12.53 -7.13
C ARG A 302 -24.50 13.50 -6.30
N ALA A 303 -25.32 13.01 -5.37
CA ALA A 303 -26.08 13.87 -4.47
C ALA A 303 -25.18 14.65 -3.50
N ALA A 304 -24.12 14.03 -2.97
CA ALA A 304 -23.14 14.70 -2.12
C ALA A 304 -22.42 15.83 -2.88
N SER A 305 -21.91 15.55 -4.09
CA SER A 305 -21.27 16.58 -4.93
C SER A 305 -22.24 17.71 -5.29
N ARG A 306 -23.51 17.41 -5.59
CA ARG A 306 -24.54 18.44 -5.82
C ARG A 306 -24.84 19.26 -4.56
N GLY A 307 -24.83 18.64 -3.39
CA GLY A 307 -25.03 19.34 -2.11
C GLY A 307 -23.94 20.39 -1.86
N ILE A 308 -22.68 20.05 -2.12
CA ILE A 308 -21.56 21.01 -2.02
C ILE A 308 -21.75 22.13 -3.04
N ASN A 309 -22.04 21.78 -4.30
CA ASN A 309 -22.24 22.75 -5.38
C ASN A 309 -23.35 23.76 -5.03
N LYS A 310 -24.49 23.25 -4.54
CA LYS A 310 -25.62 24.05 -4.09
C LYS A 310 -25.23 25.00 -2.95
N LEU A 311 -24.49 24.54 -1.96
CA LEU A 311 -24.05 25.39 -0.84
C LEU A 311 -23.09 26.49 -1.30
N VAL A 312 -22.19 26.21 -2.25
CA VAL A 312 -21.30 27.23 -2.84
C VAL A 312 -22.10 28.29 -3.60
N TYR A 313 -22.98 27.88 -4.52
CA TYR A 313 -23.77 28.84 -5.31
C TYR A 313 -24.82 29.56 -4.48
N GLN A 314 -25.32 28.94 -3.41
CA GLN A 314 -26.15 29.61 -2.41
C GLN A 314 -25.42 30.82 -1.81
N MET A 315 -24.12 30.73 -1.51
CA MET A 315 -23.35 31.89 -1.01
C MET A 315 -23.31 33.05 -2.02
N LEU A 316 -23.24 32.76 -3.33
CA LEU A 316 -23.27 33.79 -4.38
C LEU A 316 -24.68 34.35 -4.65
N GLY A 317 -25.70 33.50 -4.60
CA GLY A 317 -27.09 33.83 -4.90
C GLY A 317 -27.80 34.55 -3.75
N SER A 318 -27.73 34.00 -2.53
CA SER A 318 -28.42 34.54 -1.36
C SER A 318 -27.72 35.76 -0.76
N ASN A 319 -26.47 36.01 -1.12
CA ASN A 319 -25.67 37.15 -0.67
C ASN A 319 -25.63 37.32 0.87
N PRO A 320 -25.14 36.31 1.61
CA PRO A 320 -25.12 36.35 3.08
C PRO A 320 -24.19 37.44 3.62
N ALA A 321 -24.41 37.84 4.87
CA ALA A 321 -23.47 38.67 5.61
C ALA A 321 -22.18 37.91 5.88
N ILE A 322 -21.04 38.54 5.63
CA ILE A 322 -19.71 37.95 5.85
C ILE A 322 -19.18 38.32 7.24
N TYR A 323 -17.90 38.05 7.50
CA TYR A 323 -17.23 38.27 8.78
C TYR A 323 -17.24 39.74 9.27
N ASP A 324 -17.53 40.71 8.41
CA ASP A 324 -17.65 42.14 8.75
C ASP A 324 -19.09 42.58 9.03
N GLY A 325 -20.06 41.66 8.96
CA GLY A 325 -21.49 41.95 9.16
C GLY A 325 -22.17 42.62 7.97
N ILE A 326 -21.47 42.85 6.86
CA ILE A 326 -22.00 43.40 5.61
C ILE A 326 -22.25 42.24 4.63
N ALA A 327 -23.25 42.37 3.75
CA ALA A 327 -23.50 41.38 2.70
C ALA A 327 -22.29 41.21 1.78
N LEU A 328 -22.04 39.99 1.30
CA LEU A 328 -20.91 39.65 0.42
C LEU A 328 -20.75 40.66 -0.72
N PHE A 329 -21.82 40.89 -1.50
CA PHE A 329 -21.93 41.90 -2.53
C PHE A 329 -22.61 43.16 -2.00
N HIS A 330 -21.83 44.23 -1.85
CA HIS A 330 -22.33 45.51 -1.36
C HIS A 330 -21.54 46.69 -1.94
N ALA A 331 -22.14 47.87 -1.97
CA ALA A 331 -21.47 49.09 -2.46
C ALA A 331 -20.22 49.44 -1.64
N ASN A 332 -20.23 49.17 -0.32
CA ASN A 332 -19.09 49.40 0.57
C ASN A 332 -17.88 48.51 0.21
N HIS A 333 -18.15 47.29 -0.28
CA HIS A 333 -17.14 46.34 -0.72
C HIS A 333 -16.64 46.63 -2.15
N LYS A 334 -17.28 47.58 -2.85
CA LYS A 334 -16.96 47.96 -4.24
C LYS A 334 -16.96 46.78 -5.21
N ASN A 335 -17.72 45.73 -4.88
CA ASN A 335 -17.83 44.50 -5.64
C ASN A 335 -19.22 44.30 -6.26
N LEU A 336 -20.07 45.34 -6.26
CA LEU A 336 -21.39 45.34 -6.86
C LEU A 336 -21.47 46.42 -7.95
N ALA A 337 -21.99 46.06 -9.12
CA ALA A 337 -22.30 47.02 -10.18
C ALA A 337 -23.41 47.98 -9.73
N SER A 338 -23.22 49.28 -9.95
CA SER A 338 -24.21 50.31 -9.61
C SER A 338 -25.47 50.27 -10.47
N SER A 339 -25.36 49.74 -11.69
CA SER A 339 -26.47 49.43 -12.59
C SER A 339 -26.29 48.02 -13.11
N GLY A 340 -27.40 47.27 -13.16
CA GLY A 340 -27.48 46.03 -13.91
C GLY A 340 -27.21 46.28 -15.40
N GLY A 341 -26.47 45.37 -16.04
CA GLY A 341 -26.19 45.44 -17.48
C GLY A 341 -25.83 44.09 -18.07
N ALA A 342 -26.12 43.94 -19.37
CA ALA A 342 -25.80 42.74 -20.13
C ALA A 342 -24.29 42.49 -20.19
N ILE A 343 -23.91 41.26 -20.54
CA ILE A 343 -22.51 40.88 -20.73
C ILE A 343 -21.99 41.59 -21.99
N ALA A 344 -21.20 42.64 -21.79
CA ALA A 344 -20.66 43.48 -22.85
C ALA A 344 -19.25 43.96 -22.48
N THR A 345 -18.49 44.41 -23.49
CA THR A 345 -17.12 44.91 -23.31
C THR A 345 -17.05 46.00 -22.23
N ALA A 346 -18.02 46.93 -22.22
CA ALA A 346 -18.09 48.00 -21.23
C ALA A 346 -18.34 47.48 -19.80
N THR A 347 -19.31 46.59 -19.60
CA THR A 347 -19.70 46.10 -18.27
C THR A 347 -18.65 45.17 -17.67
N VAL A 348 -18.04 44.30 -18.49
CA VAL A 348 -16.94 43.42 -18.06
C VAL A 348 -15.66 44.22 -17.79
N SER A 349 -15.37 45.25 -18.59
CA SER A 349 -14.23 46.14 -18.32
C SER A 349 -14.38 46.92 -17.01
N ALA A 350 -15.61 47.35 -16.67
CA ALA A 350 -15.90 47.99 -15.40
C ALA A 350 -15.70 47.04 -14.21
N GLY A 351 -16.17 45.79 -14.32
CA GLY A 351 -15.93 44.74 -13.32
C GLY A 351 -14.44 44.43 -13.13
N ARG A 352 -13.70 44.27 -14.24
CA ARG A 352 -12.23 44.09 -14.21
C ARG A 352 -11.52 45.27 -13.55
N ALA A 353 -11.95 46.50 -13.83
CA ALA A 353 -11.39 47.70 -13.21
C ALA A 353 -11.74 47.78 -11.72
N ALA A 354 -12.95 47.37 -11.32
CA ALA A 354 -13.37 47.33 -9.92
C ALA A 354 -12.51 46.33 -9.13
N MET A 355 -12.31 45.11 -9.64
CA MET A 355 -11.47 44.09 -9.00
C MET A 355 -10.00 44.54 -8.89
N ARG A 356 -9.42 45.12 -9.95
CA ARG A 356 -8.03 45.61 -9.89
C ARG A 356 -7.82 46.78 -8.94
N LYS A 357 -8.86 47.60 -8.74
CA LYS A 357 -8.84 48.75 -7.82
C LYS A 357 -9.20 48.36 -6.39
N GLN A 358 -9.44 47.08 -6.10
CA GLN A 358 -9.64 46.63 -4.74
C GLN A 358 -8.40 46.94 -3.90
N LYS A 359 -8.66 47.39 -2.68
CA LYS A 359 -7.62 47.79 -1.75
C LYS A 359 -7.42 46.73 -0.67
N ASN A 360 -6.21 46.68 -0.13
CA ASN A 360 -5.86 45.83 0.99
C ASN A 360 -6.69 46.14 2.26
N LEU A 361 -6.51 45.32 3.30
CA LEU A 361 -7.18 45.45 4.61
C LEU A 361 -7.05 46.85 5.22
N ARG A 362 -5.92 47.53 4.95
CA ARG A 362 -5.61 48.87 5.43
C ARG A 362 -6.09 50.00 4.50
N GLY A 363 -6.65 49.66 3.34
CA GLY A 363 -7.19 50.62 2.38
C GLY A 363 -6.13 51.50 1.69
N LYS A 364 -4.86 51.13 1.74
CA LYS A 364 -3.73 51.93 1.24
C LYS A 364 -3.20 51.44 -0.10
N GLU A 365 -3.00 50.13 -0.25
CA GLU A 365 -2.41 49.55 -1.47
C GLU A 365 -3.49 48.88 -2.32
N THR A 366 -3.34 48.98 -3.64
CA THR A 366 -4.21 48.30 -4.61
C THR A 366 -3.68 46.90 -4.89
N LEU A 367 -4.52 45.89 -4.69
CA LEU A 367 -4.14 44.48 -4.82
C LEU A 367 -3.99 44.02 -6.29
N ASN A 368 -4.46 44.82 -7.25
CA ASN A 368 -4.36 44.54 -8.69
C ASN A 368 -4.88 43.15 -9.11
N ILE A 369 -5.88 42.64 -8.39
CA ILE A 369 -6.49 41.32 -8.63
C ILE A 369 -7.28 41.35 -9.94
N GLY A 370 -7.01 40.39 -10.82
CA GLY A 370 -7.73 40.23 -12.08
C GLY A 370 -8.83 39.16 -12.00
N PRO A 371 -9.93 39.31 -12.73
CA PRO A 371 -10.88 38.22 -12.93
C PRO A 371 -10.23 37.11 -13.79
N ALA A 372 -10.44 35.87 -13.41
CA ALA A 372 -10.05 34.67 -14.17
C ALA A 372 -11.28 33.88 -14.64
N PHE A 373 -12.37 33.92 -13.87
CA PHE A 373 -13.59 33.18 -14.12
C PHE A 373 -14.77 34.12 -14.33
N LEU A 374 -15.61 33.79 -15.32
CA LEU A 374 -16.93 34.39 -15.53
C LEU A 374 -17.97 33.33 -15.14
N ILE A 375 -18.64 33.55 -14.02
CA ILE A 375 -19.66 32.64 -13.48
C ILE A 375 -21.03 33.16 -13.90
N VAL A 376 -21.81 32.29 -14.55
CA VAL A 376 -23.11 32.65 -15.12
C VAL A 376 -24.18 31.60 -14.79
N PRO A 377 -25.45 32.00 -14.69
CA PRO A 377 -26.58 31.07 -14.70
C PRO A 377 -26.67 30.34 -16.06
N ALA A 378 -27.32 29.19 -16.12
CA ALA A 378 -27.42 28.41 -17.35
C ALA A 378 -28.14 29.19 -18.46
N SER A 379 -29.09 30.06 -18.08
CA SER A 379 -29.80 30.96 -19.00
C SER A 379 -28.90 31.91 -19.79
N LEU A 380 -27.75 32.30 -19.24
CA LEU A 380 -26.80 33.23 -19.86
C LEU A 380 -25.58 32.54 -20.50
N GLU A 381 -25.48 31.22 -20.43
CA GLU A 381 -24.32 30.47 -20.91
C GLU A 381 -24.03 30.77 -22.39
N THR A 382 -25.06 30.76 -23.24
CA THR A 382 -24.90 31.02 -24.68
C THR A 382 -24.40 32.44 -24.95
N GLN A 383 -24.88 33.43 -24.19
CA GLN A 383 -24.45 34.81 -24.32
C GLN A 383 -22.99 34.99 -23.85
N ALA A 384 -22.61 34.33 -22.75
CA ALA A 384 -21.24 34.34 -22.24
C ALA A 384 -20.26 33.68 -23.22
N GLN A 385 -20.65 32.54 -23.82
CA GLN A 385 -19.86 31.85 -24.84
C GLN A 385 -19.68 32.71 -26.09
N GLN A 386 -20.76 33.33 -26.57
CA GLN A 386 -20.69 34.27 -27.69
C GLN A 386 -19.72 35.42 -27.38
N PHE A 387 -19.77 35.97 -26.16
CA PHE A 387 -18.89 37.07 -25.74
C PHE A 387 -17.42 36.67 -25.66
N ILE A 388 -17.06 35.47 -25.19
CA ILE A 388 -15.65 35.07 -24.99
C ILE A 388 -15.02 34.43 -26.22
N VAL A 389 -15.81 33.70 -27.03
CA VAL A 389 -15.28 32.95 -28.18
C VAL A 389 -15.27 33.78 -29.46
N SER A 390 -16.19 34.75 -29.60
CA SER A 390 -16.33 35.55 -30.81
C SER A 390 -15.04 36.30 -31.14
N ILE A 391 -14.68 36.27 -32.43
CA ILE A 391 -13.48 36.90 -33.00
C ILE A 391 -13.69 38.42 -33.07
N ALA A 392 -14.92 38.86 -33.38
CA ALA A 392 -15.33 40.25 -33.38
C ALA A 392 -16.16 40.58 -32.13
N ASP A 393 -16.12 41.83 -31.66
CA ASP A 393 -16.98 42.28 -30.55
C ASP A 393 -18.47 42.10 -30.94
N PRO A 394 -19.23 41.24 -30.23
CA PRO A 394 -20.64 40.98 -30.57
C PRO A 394 -21.56 42.19 -30.35
N THR A 395 -21.08 43.21 -29.62
CA THR A 395 -21.78 44.50 -29.41
C THR A 395 -21.33 45.59 -30.39
N GLY A 396 -20.29 45.34 -31.19
CA GLY A 396 -19.80 46.28 -32.19
C GLY A 396 -20.62 46.24 -33.48
N ALA A 397 -20.97 47.41 -34.03
CA ALA A 397 -21.66 47.51 -35.33
C ALA A 397 -20.78 47.07 -36.53
N ASN A 398 -19.47 46.88 -36.33
CA ASN A 398 -18.50 46.57 -37.37
C ASN A 398 -17.75 45.27 -37.08
N SER A 399 -17.77 44.32 -38.01
CA SER A 399 -17.11 43.01 -37.89
C SER A 399 -15.57 43.05 -37.83
N ASN A 400 -14.95 44.22 -38.00
CA ASN A 400 -13.48 44.41 -37.94
C ASN A 400 -12.95 44.77 -36.54
N VAL A 401 -13.81 44.93 -35.53
CA VAL A 401 -13.35 45.22 -34.16
C VAL A 401 -13.03 43.91 -33.45
N ALA A 402 -11.74 43.64 -33.24
CA ALA A 402 -11.29 42.44 -32.53
C ALA A 402 -11.78 42.44 -31.08
N ASN A 403 -12.22 41.28 -30.61
CA ASN A 403 -12.66 41.10 -29.24
C ASN A 403 -11.46 41.07 -28.27
N VAL A 404 -11.39 42.07 -27.38
CA VAL A 404 -10.30 42.24 -26.40
C VAL A 404 -10.35 41.20 -25.26
N PHE A 405 -11.53 40.60 -25.02
CA PHE A 405 -11.74 39.59 -23.98
C PHE A 405 -11.73 38.16 -24.52
N ARG A 406 -11.29 37.98 -25.78
CA ARG A 406 -11.24 36.66 -26.41
C ARG A 406 -10.34 35.73 -25.61
N ASN A 407 -10.90 34.62 -25.14
CA ASN A 407 -10.21 33.60 -24.34
C ASN A 407 -9.49 34.15 -23.09
N SER A 408 -9.92 35.31 -22.56
CA SER A 408 -9.29 35.90 -21.36
C SER A 408 -9.88 35.38 -20.06
N LEU A 409 -11.07 34.79 -20.10
CA LEU A 409 -11.82 34.29 -18.93
C LEU A 409 -12.33 32.89 -19.21
N VAL A 410 -12.36 32.05 -18.18
CA VAL A 410 -12.99 30.72 -18.22
C VAL A 410 -14.45 30.85 -17.81
N ILE A 411 -15.36 30.34 -18.64
CA ILE A 411 -16.80 30.34 -18.34
C ILE A 411 -17.11 29.19 -17.39
N VAL A 412 -17.81 29.49 -16.31
CA VAL A 412 -18.39 28.52 -15.40
C VAL A 412 -19.90 28.75 -15.38
N ALA A 413 -20.64 27.90 -16.08
CA ALA A 413 -22.10 27.95 -16.11
C ALA A 413 -22.66 26.92 -15.11
N ASP A 414 -23.59 27.35 -14.27
CA ASP A 414 -24.29 26.45 -13.34
C ASP A 414 -25.76 26.81 -13.20
N ALA A 415 -26.62 25.79 -13.21
CA ALA A 415 -28.07 25.94 -13.17
C ALA A 415 -28.61 26.28 -11.76
N GLU A 416 -27.86 26.02 -10.68
CA GLU A 416 -28.29 26.37 -9.33
C GLU A 416 -28.38 27.88 -9.12
N LEU A 417 -27.74 28.69 -9.98
CA LEU A 417 -27.86 30.15 -9.96
C LEU A 417 -29.17 30.66 -10.57
N ASP A 418 -29.80 29.90 -11.47
CA ASP A 418 -31.09 30.28 -12.08
C ASP A 418 -32.20 30.39 -11.03
N ASP A 419 -32.16 29.56 -9.96
CA ASP A 419 -33.10 29.61 -8.84
C ASP A 419 -33.06 30.95 -8.07
N TYR A 420 -31.97 31.71 -8.18
CA TYR A 420 -31.80 33.00 -7.52
C TYR A 420 -31.97 34.18 -8.49
N SER A 421 -31.30 34.13 -9.63
CA SER A 421 -31.38 35.17 -10.66
C SER A 421 -30.87 34.64 -12.00
N GLU A 422 -31.77 34.60 -12.98
CA GLU A 422 -31.47 34.21 -14.36
C GLU A 422 -30.64 35.28 -15.12
N THR A 423 -30.55 36.51 -14.59
CA THR A 423 -29.89 37.64 -15.24
C THR A 423 -28.57 38.04 -14.58
N SER A 424 -28.38 37.75 -13.29
CA SER A 424 -27.16 38.13 -12.58
C SER A 424 -25.96 37.31 -13.05
N TRP A 425 -24.82 37.97 -13.21
CA TRP A 425 -23.55 37.31 -13.54
C TRP A 425 -22.43 37.80 -12.62
N TYR A 426 -21.41 36.96 -12.47
CA TYR A 426 -20.36 37.16 -11.48
C TYR A 426 -18.97 37.01 -12.11
N LEU A 427 -18.00 37.76 -11.61
CA LEU A 427 -16.59 37.54 -11.88
C LEU A 427 -15.90 37.04 -10.62
N ALA A 428 -15.02 36.07 -10.79
CA ALA A 428 -14.17 35.57 -9.72
C ALA A 428 -12.70 35.60 -10.15
N ALA A 429 -11.83 35.89 -9.19
CA ALA A 429 -10.38 35.77 -9.33
C ALA A 429 -9.95 34.30 -9.26
N SER A 430 -8.70 34.03 -9.63
CA SER A 430 -8.10 32.72 -9.40
C SER A 430 -7.90 32.47 -7.90
N PRO A 431 -8.19 31.27 -7.36
CA PRO A 431 -7.81 30.88 -6.00
C PRO A 431 -6.31 31.05 -5.71
N ALA A 432 -5.46 31.03 -6.74
CA ALA A 432 -4.03 31.24 -6.60
C ALA A 432 -3.65 32.71 -6.34
N ASP A 433 -4.47 33.66 -6.77
CA ASP A 433 -4.26 35.09 -6.52
C ASP A 433 -4.87 35.48 -5.18
N ILE A 434 -6.13 35.08 -4.96
CA ILE A 434 -6.85 35.32 -3.72
C ILE A 434 -7.93 34.25 -3.53
N ASP A 435 -7.94 33.62 -2.36
CA ASP A 435 -8.99 32.67 -2.02
C ASP A 435 -10.24 33.43 -1.55
N THR A 436 -11.35 33.23 -2.27
CA THR A 436 -12.59 33.98 -2.05
C THR A 436 -13.61 33.15 -1.32
N ILE A 437 -13.99 31.99 -1.88
CA ILE A 437 -14.86 31.00 -1.27
C ILE A 437 -14.06 29.71 -1.17
N GLU A 438 -13.97 29.20 0.06
CA GLU A 438 -13.28 27.96 0.36
C GLU A 438 -14.30 26.87 0.73
N VAL A 439 -14.11 25.69 0.16
CA VAL A 439 -14.74 24.47 0.64
C VAL A 439 -13.77 23.76 1.58
N THR A 440 -14.10 23.78 2.87
CA THR A 440 -13.31 23.17 3.93
C THR A 440 -13.78 21.74 4.17
N TYR A 441 -12.86 20.78 4.14
CA TYR A 441 -13.13 19.38 4.44
C TYR A 441 -12.52 18.97 5.79
N LEU A 442 -13.13 18.01 6.48
CA LEU A 442 -12.55 17.47 7.72
C LEU A 442 -11.30 16.64 7.39
N ASN A 443 -10.17 16.97 8.00
CA ASN A 443 -8.87 16.34 7.75
C ASN A 443 -8.47 16.27 6.26
N GLY A 444 -9.00 17.19 5.45
CA GLY A 444 -8.77 17.22 4.02
C GLY A 444 -9.42 16.08 3.24
N ASN A 445 -10.31 15.30 3.86
CA ASN A 445 -11.02 14.20 3.21
C ASN A 445 -12.23 14.72 2.42
N ASP A 446 -12.08 14.81 1.11
CA ASP A 446 -13.11 15.24 0.16
C ASP A 446 -13.95 14.08 -0.38
N MET A 447 -13.61 12.84 -0.04
CA MET A 447 -14.33 11.65 -0.46
C MET A 447 -15.37 11.23 0.60
N PRO A 448 -16.63 10.93 0.20
CA PRO A 448 -17.61 10.39 1.11
C PRO A 448 -17.14 9.07 1.73
N ILE A 449 -17.28 8.94 3.05
CA ILE A 449 -16.94 7.75 3.81
C ILE A 449 -18.14 6.82 3.85
N LEU A 450 -17.87 5.53 3.70
CA LEU A 450 -18.87 4.47 3.82
C LEU A 450 -18.52 3.56 4.98
N GLU A 451 -19.49 3.33 5.85
CA GLU A 451 -19.41 2.32 6.90
C GLU A 451 -20.54 1.31 6.70
N SER A 452 -20.25 0.04 6.98
CA SER A 452 -21.23 -1.04 6.86
C SER A 452 -21.50 -1.69 8.20
N GLN A 453 -22.76 -2.01 8.46
CA GLN A 453 -23.19 -2.79 9.62
C GLN A 453 -24.15 -3.88 9.17
N VAL A 454 -23.92 -5.10 9.66
CA VAL A 454 -24.92 -6.16 9.57
C VAL A 454 -25.95 -5.93 10.66
N GLY A 455 -27.23 -5.92 10.28
CA GLY A 455 -28.33 -5.69 11.20
C GLY A 455 -28.58 -6.84 12.16
N PHE A 456 -28.77 -6.50 13.43
CA PHE A 456 -29.54 -7.33 14.34
C PHE A 456 -31.04 -7.11 14.15
N ASP A 457 -31.45 -5.84 13.99
CA ASP A 457 -32.87 -5.44 13.87
C ASP A 457 -33.44 -5.62 12.44
N PHE A 458 -32.59 -5.83 11.43
CA PHE A 458 -33.02 -6.02 10.05
C PHE A 458 -32.24 -7.15 9.39
N LEU A 459 -32.95 -7.97 8.61
CA LEU A 459 -32.36 -9.09 7.88
C LEU A 459 -31.68 -8.58 6.60
N GLY A 460 -30.39 -8.27 6.68
CA GLY A 460 -29.56 -7.80 5.55
C GLY A 460 -28.28 -7.09 5.98
N ILE A 461 -27.74 -6.27 5.06
CA ILE A 461 -26.61 -5.36 5.32
C ILE A 461 -27.05 -3.90 5.13
N LYS A 462 -26.59 -3.00 6.01
CA LYS A 462 -26.83 -1.56 5.97
C LYS A 462 -25.49 -0.89 5.74
N TRP A 463 -25.53 0.19 4.98
CA TRP A 463 -24.44 1.11 4.80
C TRP A 463 -24.85 2.50 5.23
N ARG A 464 -23.94 3.18 5.92
CA ARG A 464 -24.01 4.59 6.22
C ARG A 464 -22.99 5.29 5.34
N ILE A 465 -23.47 6.25 4.54
CA ILE A 465 -22.60 7.16 3.78
C ILE A 465 -22.66 8.54 4.42
N TYR A 466 -21.50 9.15 4.64
CA TYR A 466 -21.41 10.52 5.15
C TYR A 466 -20.20 11.24 4.58
N ILE A 467 -20.27 12.56 4.56
CA ILE A 467 -19.20 13.46 4.18
C ILE A 467 -19.24 14.69 5.08
N ASP A 468 -18.06 15.16 5.46
CA ASP A 468 -17.88 16.31 6.34
C ASP A 468 -17.32 17.48 5.53
N TYR A 469 -18.14 18.51 5.31
CA TYR A 469 -17.70 19.70 4.60
C TYR A 469 -18.37 20.97 5.14
N GLY A 470 -17.71 22.10 4.90
CA GLY A 470 -18.20 23.44 5.18
C GLY A 470 -17.86 24.36 4.01
N VAL A 471 -18.73 25.32 3.72
CA VAL A 471 -18.48 26.36 2.72
C VAL A 471 -18.37 27.68 3.45
N THR A 472 -17.27 28.41 3.26
CA THR A 472 -17.06 29.71 3.89
C THR A 472 -16.55 30.74 2.91
N VAL A 473 -17.02 31.97 3.08
CA VAL A 473 -16.50 33.12 2.34
C VAL A 473 -15.30 33.66 3.11
N LEU A 474 -14.12 33.57 2.49
CA LEU A 474 -12.87 34.09 3.01
C LEU A 474 -12.68 35.56 2.65
N ASP A 475 -12.82 35.95 1.39
CA ASP A 475 -12.60 37.34 0.97
C ASP A 475 -13.60 37.73 -0.14
N TYR A 476 -14.15 38.94 -0.02
CA TYR A 476 -15.07 39.53 -0.99
C TYR A 476 -14.35 40.22 -2.16
N ARG A 477 -13.05 40.55 -2.02
CA ARG A 477 -12.28 41.38 -2.97
C ARG A 477 -12.03 40.69 -4.30
N GLY A 478 -11.91 39.36 -4.28
CA GLY A 478 -11.75 38.56 -5.50
C GLY A 478 -13.06 38.29 -6.24
N LEU A 479 -14.20 38.82 -5.77
CA LEU A 479 -15.50 38.62 -6.38
C LEU A 479 -16.08 39.95 -6.88
N TYR A 480 -16.90 39.88 -7.94
CA TYR A 480 -17.69 41.02 -8.42
C TYR A 480 -19.03 40.52 -8.96
N LYS A 481 -20.12 41.19 -8.59
CA LYS A 481 -21.48 40.89 -9.06
C LYS A 481 -22.00 42.01 -9.96
N ASN A 482 -22.58 41.61 -11.09
CA ASN A 482 -23.46 42.47 -11.87
C ASN A 482 -24.89 41.90 -11.80
N PRO A 483 -25.89 42.72 -11.41
CA PRO A 483 -27.29 42.29 -11.36
C PRO A 483 -27.91 41.84 -12.69
N GLY A 484 -27.22 42.06 -13.83
CA GLY A 484 -27.75 41.72 -15.15
C GLY A 484 -28.67 42.80 -15.73
N ALA A 485 -29.01 42.68 -17.01
CA ALA A 485 -29.99 43.54 -17.68
C ALA A 485 -31.40 42.96 -17.61
#